data_AF-A0A8T4V3Z3-F1
#
_entry.id   AF-A0A8T4V3Z3-F1
#
_cell.length_a   1.000
_cell.length_b   1.000
_cell.length_c   1.000
_cell.angle_alpha   90.00
_cell.angle_beta   90.00
_cell.angle_gamma   90.00
#
_symmetry.space_group_name_H-M   'P 1'
#
loop_
_entity.id
_entity.type
_entity.pdbx_description
1 polymer ?
#
loop_
_entity_poly.entity_id
_entity_poly.type
_entity_poly.pdbx_seq_one_letter_code
_entity_poly.pdbx_strand_id
1 'polypeptide(L)'
;MHYRHKFRILLFIFIILFVLFVKFTCYGQNGFLSWNEQCDECRCNNLFSYACEEKDCILKQEAFCGTSTSGSCQTQNDCVTDGCSGQICRSITDPSDIPTPTTCEYRDCYNNELYNMVCGCIENKCQWTSLG
;
A
#
# COMPACT_ATOMS: atom_id res chain seq x y z
N MET A 1 25.06 -0.19 62.83
CA MET A 1 23.88 -0.14 61.91
C MET A 1 24.14 0.72 60.65
N HIS A 2 25.32 0.66 60.02
CA HIS A 2 25.68 1.54 58.88
C HIS A 2 25.58 0.88 57.49
N TYR A 3 25.43 -0.45 57.43
CA TYR A 3 25.44 -1.22 56.16
C TYR A 3 24.10 -1.25 55.42
N ARG A 4 22.98 -1.13 56.14
CA ARG A 4 21.62 -1.18 55.55
C ARG A 4 21.34 -0.03 54.58
N HIS A 5 21.94 1.14 54.81
CA HIS A 5 21.70 2.32 53.98
C HIS A 5 22.44 2.24 52.63
N LYS A 6 23.66 1.70 52.61
CA LYS A 6 24.45 1.52 51.39
C LYS A 6 23.85 0.45 50.46
N PHE A 7 23.27 -0.60 51.03
CA PHE A 7 22.59 -1.66 50.27
C PHE A 7 21.35 -1.14 49.53
N ARG A 8 20.56 -0.27 50.18
CA ARG A 8 19.40 0.36 49.55
C ARG A 8 19.78 1.24 48.36
N ILE A 9 20.87 2.01 48.48
CA ILE A 9 21.33 2.89 47.40
C ILE A 9 21.82 2.06 46.19
N LEU A 10 22.58 0.98 46.42
CA LEU A 10 23.03 0.10 45.33
C LEU A 10 21.87 -0.57 44.61
N LEU A 11 20.85 -1.03 45.35
CA LEU A 11 19.66 -1.63 44.76
C LEU A 11 18.89 -0.62 43.88
N PHE A 12 18.75 0.62 44.33
CA PHE A 12 18.11 1.69 43.55
C PHE A 12 18.89 2.01 42.27
N ILE A 13 20.22 2.09 42.33
CA ILE A 13 21.05 2.32 41.14
C ILE A 13 20.92 1.16 40.15
N PHE A 14 20.92 -0.09 40.64
CA PHE A 14 20.76 -1.26 39.78
C PHE A 14 19.38 -1.29 39.11
N ILE A 15 18.31 -0.94 39.83
CA ILE A 15 16.97 -0.84 39.25
C ILE A 15 16.91 0.28 38.20
N ILE A 16 17.51 1.44 38.46
CA ILE A 16 17.55 2.54 37.48
C ILE A 16 18.34 2.13 36.23
N LEU A 17 19.51 1.51 36.39
CA LEU A 17 20.32 1.01 35.27
C LEU A 17 19.59 -0.10 34.50
N PHE A 18 18.89 -1.00 35.18
CA PHE A 18 18.08 -2.04 34.56
C PHE A 18 16.90 -1.43 33.78
N VAL A 19 16.20 -0.45 34.34
CA VAL A 19 15.10 0.25 33.66
C VAL A 19 15.62 1.06 32.47
N LEU A 20 16.79 1.69 32.57
CA LEU A 20 17.43 2.40 31.46
C LEU A 20 17.92 1.44 30.38
N PHE A 21 18.48 0.29 30.75
CA PHE A 21 18.89 -0.76 29.82
C PHE A 21 17.69 -1.36 29.07
N VAL A 22 16.60 -1.68 29.78
CA VAL A 22 15.35 -2.17 29.16
C VAL A 22 14.71 -1.11 28.24
N LYS A 23 14.74 0.17 28.61
CA LYS A 23 14.28 1.25 27.72
C LYS A 23 15.18 1.42 26.48
N PHE A 24 16.48 1.18 26.61
CA PHE A 24 17.41 1.24 25.47
C PHE A 24 17.16 0.09 24.46
N THR A 25 16.64 -1.06 24.93
CA THR A 25 16.26 -2.20 24.06
C THR A 25 14.84 -2.12 23.52
N CYS A 26 13.97 -1.26 24.06
CA CYS A 26 12.56 -1.13 23.66
C CYS A 26 12.24 0.20 22.95
N TYR A 27 13.23 0.89 22.41
CA TYR A 27 13.06 1.90 21.35
C TYR A 27 13.29 1.29 19.95
N GLY A 28 12.96 0.00 19.84
CA GLY A 28 12.93 -0.78 18.63
C GLY A 28 11.81 -1.79 18.77
N GLN A 29 10.92 -1.77 17.79
CA GLN A 29 9.80 -2.68 17.57
C GLN A 29 8.56 -2.58 18.46
N ASN A 30 7.49 -2.09 17.84
CA ASN A 30 6.21 -2.78 17.93
C ASN A 30 6.00 -3.53 16.60
N GLY A 31 5.92 -4.86 16.66
CA GLY A 31 5.34 -5.67 15.58
C GLY A 31 6.20 -6.84 15.12
N PHE A 32 5.91 -8.01 15.70
CA PHE A 32 6.27 -9.37 15.30
C PHE A 32 6.80 -9.54 13.85
N LEU A 33 8.12 -9.46 13.69
CA LEU A 33 8.87 -10.02 12.57
C LEU A 33 10.05 -10.79 13.16
N SER A 34 10.23 -12.02 12.66
CA SER A 34 11.30 -12.95 13.05
C SER A 34 12.67 -12.31 12.86
N TRP A 35 13.43 -12.15 13.94
CA TRP A 35 14.77 -11.56 13.92
C TRP A 35 15.82 -12.60 13.57
N ASN A 36 16.06 -12.78 12.28
CA ASN A 36 17.37 -13.16 11.77
C ASN A 36 17.36 -12.93 10.26
N GLU A 37 17.64 -11.70 9.83
CA GLU A 37 18.42 -11.40 8.64
C GLU A 37 18.54 -9.88 8.49
N GLN A 38 19.77 -9.43 8.30
CA GLN A 38 20.10 -8.12 7.76
C GLN A 38 19.30 -7.87 6.47
N CYS A 39 18.78 -6.65 6.32
CA CYS A 39 18.08 -6.22 5.11
C CYS A 39 19.05 -6.10 3.93
N ASP A 40 19.42 -7.23 3.32
CA ASP A 40 20.08 -7.25 2.01
C ASP A 40 19.10 -7.58 0.87
N GLU A 41 17.92 -8.14 1.16
CA GLU A 41 16.88 -8.36 0.16
C GLU A 41 15.49 -8.20 0.78
N CYS A 42 14.75 -7.17 0.38
CA CYS A 42 13.31 -7.10 0.62
C CYS A 42 12.64 -8.21 -0.19
N ARG A 43 12.38 -9.38 0.42
CA ARG A 43 11.48 -10.38 -0.18
C ARG A 43 10.04 -9.95 -0.02
N CYS A 44 9.50 -9.39 -1.09
CA CYS A 44 8.11 -8.96 -1.21
C CYS A 44 7.20 -10.17 -1.47
N ASN A 45 6.23 -10.43 -0.59
CA ASN A 45 5.08 -11.26 -0.92
C ASN A 45 3.97 -10.37 -1.53
N ASN A 46 3.93 -10.33 -2.86
CA ASN A 46 2.84 -10.17 -3.83
C ASN A 46 1.50 -9.45 -3.54
N LEU A 47 1.36 -8.58 -2.52
CA LEU A 47 0.13 -7.78 -2.38
C LEU A 47 0.35 -6.29 -2.03
N PHE A 48 1.57 -5.91 -1.64
CA PHE A 48 1.88 -4.54 -1.25
C PHE A 48 3.31 -4.19 -1.65
N SER A 49 3.45 -3.16 -2.48
CA SER A 49 4.74 -2.63 -2.92
C SER A 49 5.28 -1.70 -1.85
N TYR A 50 5.97 -2.23 -0.84
CA TYR A 50 6.64 -1.41 0.17
C TYR A 50 7.83 -0.69 -0.45
N ALA A 51 7.92 0.62 -0.24
CA ALA A 51 9.11 1.40 -0.60
C ALA A 51 10.03 1.49 0.63
N CYS A 52 11.33 1.32 0.41
CA CYS A 52 12.34 1.59 1.43
C CYS A 52 12.63 3.08 1.45
N GLU A 53 12.06 3.81 2.41
CA GLU A 53 12.48 5.18 2.71
C GLU A 53 13.08 5.19 4.12
N GLU A 54 14.37 5.49 4.18
CA GLU A 54 15.15 5.75 5.40
C GLU A 54 14.93 4.79 6.59
N LYS A 55 14.97 3.47 6.32
CA LYS A 55 14.98 2.33 7.28
C LYS A 55 13.61 1.85 7.79
N ASP A 56 12.51 2.40 7.30
CA ASP A 56 11.17 1.90 7.59
C ASP A 56 10.52 1.27 6.34
N CYS A 57 9.85 0.13 6.51
CA CYS A 57 8.97 -0.44 5.49
C CYS A 57 7.63 0.29 5.56
N ILE A 58 7.42 1.29 4.70
CA ILE A 58 6.15 2.00 4.63
C ILE A 58 5.22 1.26 3.67
N LEU A 59 3.98 1.01 4.10
CA LEU A 59 2.89 0.59 3.23
C LEU A 59 2.66 1.68 2.18
N LYS A 60 3.25 1.53 1.00
CA LYS A 60 2.89 2.34 -0.15
C LYS A 60 1.80 1.59 -0.89
N GLN A 61 0.56 2.02 -0.71
CA GLN A 61 -0.50 1.58 -1.61
C GLN A 61 -0.10 2.02 -3.02
N GLU A 62 0.04 1.08 -3.95
CA GLU A 62 0.31 1.42 -5.35
C GLU A 62 -0.79 2.38 -5.83
N ALA A 63 -0.52 3.30 -6.76
CA ALA A 63 -1.60 4.09 -7.34
C ALA A 63 -2.50 3.19 -8.22
N PHE A 64 -3.76 3.57 -8.40
CA PHE A 64 -4.63 2.93 -9.38
C PHE A 64 -3.96 2.95 -10.76
N CYS A 65 -3.94 1.79 -11.43
CA CYS A 65 -3.13 1.58 -12.63
C CYS A 65 -3.96 1.16 -13.86
N GLY A 66 -5.28 1.34 -13.81
CA GLY A 66 -6.17 1.12 -14.96
C GLY A 66 -5.94 2.14 -16.09
N THR A 67 -6.25 1.74 -17.32
CA THR A 67 -6.05 2.55 -18.53
C THR A 67 -7.39 2.95 -19.15
N SER A 68 -7.48 4.15 -19.69
CA SER A 68 -8.65 4.62 -20.44
C SER A 68 -8.34 4.68 -21.94
N THR A 69 -9.19 4.10 -22.78
CA THR A 69 -9.05 4.22 -24.25
C THR A 69 -9.44 5.60 -24.74
N SER A 70 -10.21 6.35 -23.93
CA SER A 70 -10.72 7.68 -24.26
C SER A 70 -11.68 7.71 -25.46
N GLY A 71 -12.37 6.61 -25.75
CA GLY A 71 -13.41 6.58 -26.77
C GLY A 71 -14.55 7.54 -26.47
N SER A 72 -15.23 7.97 -27.53
CA SER A 72 -16.28 8.99 -27.47
C SER A 72 -17.50 8.48 -26.71
N CYS A 73 -18.11 9.33 -25.89
CA CYS A 73 -19.33 9.04 -25.14
C CYS A 73 -20.21 10.28 -24.97
N GLN A 74 -21.49 10.07 -24.66
CA GLN A 74 -22.46 11.12 -24.32
C GLN A 74 -22.98 10.96 -22.89
N THR A 75 -23.10 9.72 -22.42
CA THR A 75 -23.64 9.37 -21.10
C THR A 75 -22.70 8.44 -20.35
N GLN A 76 -22.85 8.35 -19.02
CA GLN A 76 -22.07 7.43 -18.20
C GLN A 76 -22.24 5.96 -18.64
N ASN A 77 -23.41 5.61 -19.17
CA ASN A 77 -23.72 4.25 -19.61
C ASN A 77 -23.09 3.89 -20.96
N ASP A 78 -22.51 4.88 -21.66
CA ASP A 78 -21.78 4.64 -22.91
C ASP A 78 -20.35 4.15 -22.63
N CYS A 79 -19.93 4.12 -21.36
CA CYS A 79 -18.62 3.65 -20.92
C CYS A 79 -18.74 2.34 -20.15
N VAL A 80 -17.76 1.46 -20.34
CA VAL A 80 -17.73 0.14 -19.71
C VAL A 80 -16.33 -0.18 -19.20
N THR A 81 -16.27 -0.84 -18.06
CA THR A 81 -15.06 -1.51 -17.59
C THR A 81 -14.88 -2.81 -18.37
N ASP A 82 -13.73 -2.94 -19.03
CA ASP A 82 -13.34 -4.07 -19.86
C ASP A 82 -11.89 -4.48 -19.55
N GLY A 83 -11.35 -5.39 -20.36
CA GLY A 83 -10.07 -6.05 -20.10
C GLY A 83 -10.26 -7.27 -19.20
N CYS A 84 -9.37 -8.25 -19.36
CA CYS A 84 -9.51 -9.54 -18.69
C CYS A 84 -9.55 -9.44 -17.16
N SER A 85 -8.91 -8.41 -16.60
CA SER A 85 -8.82 -8.13 -15.17
C SER A 85 -9.56 -6.86 -14.76
N GLY A 86 -10.44 -6.33 -15.63
CA GLY A 86 -11.20 -5.09 -15.40
C GLY A 86 -10.34 -3.82 -15.45
N GLN A 87 -9.18 -3.87 -16.12
CA GLN A 87 -8.20 -2.78 -16.12
C GLN A 87 -8.46 -1.68 -17.16
N ILE A 88 -9.39 -1.86 -18.09
CA ILE A 88 -9.66 -0.92 -19.19
C ILE A 88 -10.98 -0.20 -18.94
N CYS A 89 -11.00 1.12 -19.13
CA CYS A 89 -12.24 1.89 -19.29
C CYS A 89 -12.36 2.32 -20.76
N ARG A 90 -13.45 1.93 -21.41
CA ARG A 90 -13.66 2.22 -22.84
C ARG A 90 -15.11 2.52 -23.19
N SER A 91 -15.33 3.06 -24.38
CA SER A 91 -16.64 3.28 -24.96
C SER A 91 -17.25 2.00 -25.52
N ILE A 92 -18.57 1.85 -25.37
CA ILE A 92 -19.36 0.82 -26.07
C ILE A 92 -20.00 1.35 -27.35
N THR A 93 -20.11 2.67 -27.50
CA THR A 93 -20.80 3.31 -28.61
C THR A 93 -19.86 3.80 -29.72
N ASP A 94 -18.59 4.06 -29.40
CA ASP A 94 -17.60 4.51 -30.37
C ASP A 94 -17.03 3.31 -31.15
N PRO A 95 -17.31 3.19 -32.46
CA PRO A 95 -16.83 2.06 -33.26
C PRO A 95 -15.31 2.08 -33.49
N SER A 96 -14.64 3.22 -33.26
CA SER A 96 -13.18 3.30 -33.31
C SER A 96 -12.51 2.80 -32.02
N ASP A 97 -13.28 2.68 -30.93
CA ASP A 97 -12.83 2.19 -29.64
C ASP A 97 -13.00 0.67 -29.53
N ILE A 98 -12.14 -0.03 -30.25
CA ILE A 98 -12.16 -1.49 -30.35
C ILE A 98 -11.62 -2.11 -29.05
N PRO A 99 -12.21 -3.21 -28.55
CA PRO A 99 -11.69 -3.91 -27.37
C PRO A 99 -10.19 -4.19 -27.50
N THR A 100 -9.40 -3.59 -26.62
CA THR A 100 -7.94 -3.80 -26.62
C THR A 100 -7.65 -5.14 -25.97
N PRO A 101 -6.96 -6.07 -26.65
CA PRO A 101 -6.58 -7.33 -26.04
C PRO A 101 -5.61 -7.05 -24.88
N THR A 102 -6.02 -7.44 -23.68
CA THR A 102 -5.16 -7.37 -22.49
C THR A 102 -4.73 -8.77 -22.08
N THR A 103 -3.62 -8.85 -21.37
CA THR A 103 -3.26 -10.04 -20.62
C THR A 103 -4.22 -10.22 -19.41
N CYS A 104 -4.28 -11.44 -18.88
CA CYS A 104 -5.17 -11.85 -17.78
C CYS A 104 -4.44 -11.95 -16.44
N GLU A 105 -3.44 -11.10 -16.23
CA GLU A 105 -2.73 -10.97 -14.97
C GLU A 105 -3.58 -10.24 -13.93
N TYR A 106 -3.61 -10.80 -12.72
CA TYR A 106 -4.21 -10.12 -11.59
C TYR A 106 -3.19 -9.16 -10.98
N ARG A 107 -3.61 -7.90 -10.78
CA ARG A 107 -2.87 -6.87 -10.03
C ARG A 107 -3.86 -6.09 -9.18
N ASP A 108 -3.52 -5.84 -7.91
CA ASP A 108 -4.43 -5.13 -7.00
C ASP A 108 -4.74 -3.71 -7.50
N CYS A 109 -3.79 -3.05 -8.17
CA CYS A 109 -3.99 -1.71 -8.71
C CYS A 109 -5.02 -1.61 -9.86
N TYR A 110 -5.52 -2.74 -10.39
CA TYR A 110 -6.65 -2.78 -11.33
C TYR A 110 -8.01 -2.80 -10.66
N ASN A 111 -8.07 -3.11 -9.35
CA ASN A 111 -9.33 -3.19 -8.63
C ASN A 111 -9.89 -1.77 -8.39
N ASN A 112 -10.82 -1.35 -9.24
CA ASN A 112 -11.40 -0.02 -9.16
C ASN A 112 -12.14 0.25 -7.84
N GLU A 113 -12.72 -0.77 -7.19
CA GLU A 113 -13.39 -0.62 -5.89
C GLU A 113 -12.40 -0.30 -4.77
N LEU A 114 -11.23 -0.95 -4.73
CA LEU A 114 -10.18 -0.66 -3.75
C LEU A 114 -9.65 0.77 -3.85
N TYR A 115 -9.75 1.37 -5.03
CA TYR A 115 -9.24 2.70 -5.34
C TYR A 115 -10.33 3.78 -5.48
N ASN A 116 -11.60 3.44 -5.23
CA ASN A 116 -12.75 4.32 -5.44
C ASN A 116 -12.78 4.95 -6.85
N MET A 117 -12.43 4.16 -7.86
CA MET A 117 -12.42 4.57 -9.26
C MET A 117 -13.66 4.03 -9.98
N VAL A 118 -14.20 4.85 -10.87
CA VAL A 118 -15.32 4.51 -11.75
C VAL A 118 -14.96 4.79 -13.19
N CYS A 119 -15.38 3.91 -14.09
CA CYS A 119 -15.31 4.16 -15.52
C CYS A 119 -16.54 4.98 -15.92
N GLY A 120 -16.32 6.18 -16.45
CA GLY A 120 -17.41 7.11 -16.75
C GLY A 120 -17.10 8.03 -17.91
N CYS A 121 -18.12 8.74 -18.37
CA CYS A 121 -18.03 9.73 -19.43
C CYS A 121 -17.68 11.10 -18.85
N ILE A 122 -16.45 11.55 -19.10
CA ILE A 122 -15.90 12.84 -18.66
C ILE A 122 -15.44 13.60 -19.90
N GLU A 123 -15.94 14.82 -20.09
CA GLU A 123 -15.61 15.65 -21.27
C GLU A 123 -15.85 14.93 -22.61
N ASN A 124 -16.94 14.16 -22.70
CA ASN A 124 -17.33 13.33 -23.85
C ASN A 124 -16.33 12.19 -24.18
N LYS A 125 -15.51 11.77 -23.22
CA LYS A 125 -14.59 10.64 -23.34
C LYS A 125 -14.75 9.66 -22.19
N CYS A 126 -14.67 8.36 -22.48
CA CYS A 126 -14.66 7.34 -21.45
C CYS A 126 -13.32 7.32 -20.73
N GLN A 127 -13.37 7.58 -19.42
CA GLN A 127 -12.20 7.73 -18.57
C GLN A 127 -12.45 7.15 -17.18
N TRP A 128 -11.38 6.62 -16.59
CA TRP A 128 -11.32 6.37 -15.16
C TRP A 128 -11.33 7.69 -14.40
N THR A 129 -12.22 7.82 -13.43
CA THR A 129 -12.31 8.99 -12.55
C THR A 129 -12.61 8.55 -11.13
N SER A 130 -12.19 9.35 -10.15
CA SER A 130 -12.51 9.09 -8.74
C SER A 130 -14.00 9.35 -8.48
N LEU A 131 -14.64 8.47 -7.71
CA LEU A 131 -15.93 8.75 -7.07
C LEU A 131 -15.77 9.99 -6.19
N GLY A 132 -16.41 11.09 -6.58
CA GLY A 132 -16.43 12.35 -5.82
C GLY A 132 -17.33 12.31 -4.60
#